data_AF-A0A2N7PL96-F1
#
_entry.id   AF-A0A2N7PL96-F1
#
_cell.length_a   1.000
_cell.length_b   1.000
_cell.length_c   1.000
_cell.angle_alpha   90.00
_cell.angle_beta   90.00
_cell.angle_gamma   90.00
#
_symmetry.space_group_name_H-M   'P 1'
#
loop_
_entity.id
_entity.type
_entity.pdbx_description
1 polymer ?
#
loop_
_entity_poly.entity_id
_entity_poly.type
_entity_poly.pdbx_seq_one_letter_code
_entity_poly.pdbx_strand_id
1 'polypeptide(L)'
;FDDYLADIKKKPGYKAGDTLKLIIPFLKLFGASNKLLEEFSEKTLILLPGVERVLPKISQRIPTFIISTSYKPYLSALSKRLNFPMSQIFCTAVDFDKVKLGKAEKEILQKLYVEILHYPLIELPKEAKVPEDLSPELKSILDRFEEIFFEIIWNMDCGIFLREVNPIGGQEKAQALKEISKELSEPFSYGFYCGDSITDVEALLLLKQEGGVSLSFNGNRYALRSAEFYALSKEAYLFEDLVELFLEGGKDRLNTYRKTLEEGYEFSSIPTSEDDFSKIVEKSENFRKKVRGELIGALG
;
A
#
# COMPACT_ATOMS: atom_id res chain seq x y z
N PHE A 1 -9.30 12.75 6.22
CA PHE A 1 -8.30 13.81 6.50
C PHE A 1 -7.10 13.68 5.57
N ASP A 2 -6.44 12.52 5.51
CA ASP A 2 -5.34 12.25 4.56
C ASP A 2 -5.70 12.62 3.10
N ASP A 3 -6.81 12.08 2.59
CA ASP A 3 -7.31 12.38 1.23
C ASP A 3 -7.56 13.89 1.01
N TYR A 4 -8.03 14.62 2.02
CA TYR A 4 -8.21 16.06 1.92
C TYR A 4 -6.87 16.77 1.75
N LEU A 5 -5.86 16.41 2.54
CA LEU A 5 -4.54 17.02 2.46
C LEU A 5 -3.82 16.68 1.15
N ALA A 6 -3.95 15.44 0.68
CA ALA A 6 -3.28 14.94 -0.51
C ALA A 6 -3.95 15.44 -1.81
N ASP A 7 -5.27 15.28 -1.94
CA ASP A 7 -5.95 15.41 -3.24
C ASP A 7 -6.70 16.73 -3.40
N ILE A 8 -7.26 17.29 -2.32
CA ILE A 8 -8.09 18.50 -2.35
C ILE A 8 -7.25 19.75 -2.04
N LYS A 9 -6.68 19.82 -0.82
CA LYS A 9 -5.85 20.96 -0.38
C LYS A 9 -4.47 20.94 -1.03
N LYS A 10 -3.95 19.76 -1.35
CA LYS A 10 -2.59 19.55 -1.89
C LYS A 10 -1.54 20.25 -1.03
N LYS A 11 -1.58 19.97 0.28
CA LYS A 11 -0.69 20.60 1.27
C LYS A 11 0.77 20.37 0.83
N PRO A 12 1.61 21.42 0.69
CA PRO A 12 2.99 21.25 0.28
C PRO A 12 3.75 20.30 1.21
N GLY A 13 4.47 19.34 0.64
CA GLY A 13 5.23 18.33 1.39
C GLY A 13 4.38 17.23 2.04
N TYR A 14 3.09 17.13 1.71
CA TYR A 14 2.19 16.05 2.12
C TYR A 14 1.84 15.16 0.92
N LYS A 15 1.61 13.86 1.16
CA LYS A 15 1.26 12.89 0.11
C LYS A 15 0.23 11.87 0.60
N ALA A 16 -0.46 11.23 -0.33
CA ALA A 16 -1.42 10.18 -0.02
C ALA A 16 -0.73 8.98 0.68
N GLY A 17 -1.38 8.43 1.71
CA GLY A 17 -0.83 7.35 2.53
C GLY A 17 -0.08 7.83 3.78
N ASP A 18 0.06 9.14 3.97
CA ASP A 18 0.59 9.75 5.19
C ASP A 18 -0.32 9.56 6.41
N THR A 19 -1.52 8.97 6.24
CA THR A 19 -2.29 8.38 7.35
C THR A 19 -1.40 7.56 8.30
N LEU A 20 -0.44 6.79 7.74
CA LEU A 20 0.49 5.99 8.53
C LEU A 20 1.47 6.84 9.35
N LYS A 21 1.81 8.08 9.00
CA LYS A 21 2.60 8.91 9.93
C LYS A 21 1.71 9.58 10.98
N LEU A 22 0.50 10.00 10.59
CA LEU A 22 -0.44 10.73 11.47
C LEU A 22 -0.89 9.90 12.68
N ILE A 23 -1.06 8.59 12.53
CA ILE A 23 -1.56 7.74 13.62
C ILE A 23 -0.49 7.38 14.67
N ILE A 24 0.80 7.48 14.33
CA ILE A 24 1.90 6.99 15.18
C ILE A 24 1.93 7.63 16.59
N PRO A 25 1.76 8.97 16.75
CA PRO A 25 1.70 9.58 18.07
C PRO A 25 0.65 8.93 18.99
N PHE A 26 -0.51 8.57 18.44
CA PHE A 26 -1.59 7.92 19.18
C PHE A 26 -1.30 6.43 19.43
N LEU A 27 -0.73 5.71 18.47
CA LEU A 27 -0.24 4.34 18.73
C LEU A 27 0.77 4.35 19.89
N LYS A 28 1.68 5.33 19.90
CA LYS A 28 2.68 5.49 20.95
C LYS A 28 2.06 5.85 22.30
N LEU A 29 1.03 6.71 22.30
CA LEU A 29 0.25 7.03 23.51
C LEU A 29 -0.28 5.76 24.18
N PHE A 30 -0.79 4.82 23.39
CA PHE A 30 -1.33 3.54 23.86
C PHE A 30 -0.28 2.44 24.05
N GLY A 31 1.01 2.79 24.06
CA GLY A 31 2.09 1.88 24.44
C GLY A 31 2.72 1.09 23.29
N ALA A 32 2.48 1.47 22.03
CA ALA A 32 3.18 0.85 20.92
C ALA A 32 4.71 0.95 21.09
N SER A 33 5.38 -0.18 20.85
CA SER A 33 6.83 -0.33 20.78
C SER A 33 7.16 -1.18 19.55
N ASN A 34 8.42 -1.17 19.11
CA ASN A 34 8.80 -1.99 17.96
C ASN A 34 8.52 -3.47 18.23
N LYS A 35 8.88 -3.94 19.42
CA LYS A 35 8.64 -5.31 19.87
C LYS A 35 7.14 -5.67 19.88
N LEU A 36 6.29 -4.82 20.48
CA LEU A 36 4.86 -5.12 20.58
C LEU A 36 4.21 -5.19 19.19
N LEU A 37 4.60 -4.30 18.27
CA LEU A 37 4.05 -4.28 16.91
C LEU A 37 4.53 -5.48 16.09
N GLU A 38 5.78 -5.89 16.27
CA GLU A 38 6.30 -7.10 15.63
C GLU A 38 5.58 -8.36 16.16
N GLU A 39 5.46 -8.54 17.47
CA GLU A 39 4.74 -9.66 18.09
C GLU A 39 3.25 -9.68 17.70
N PHE A 40 2.61 -8.51 17.63
CA PHE A 40 1.24 -8.38 17.14
C PHE A 40 1.14 -8.83 15.68
N SER A 41 2.09 -8.41 14.84
CA SER A 41 2.14 -8.78 13.43
C SER A 41 2.37 -10.29 13.26
N GLU A 42 3.31 -10.89 13.99
CA GLU A 42 3.57 -12.33 13.96
C GLU A 42 2.30 -13.15 14.24
N LYS A 43 1.45 -12.69 15.16
CA LYS A 43 0.18 -13.35 15.54
C LYS A 43 -0.97 -13.11 14.58
N THR A 44 -0.96 -12.00 13.84
CA THR A 44 -2.11 -11.53 13.05
C THR A 44 -1.88 -11.54 11.54
N LEU A 45 -0.67 -11.90 11.09
CA LEU A 45 -0.33 -12.00 9.68
C LEU A 45 -1.27 -12.99 8.96
N ILE A 46 -2.03 -12.46 8.02
CA ILE A 46 -2.81 -13.26 7.07
C ILE A 46 -2.10 -13.19 5.72
N LEU A 47 -1.83 -14.37 5.17
CA LEU A 47 -1.15 -14.51 3.90
C LEU A 47 -2.13 -14.96 2.82
N LEU A 48 -1.85 -14.55 1.58
CA LEU A 48 -2.56 -15.11 0.43
C LEU A 48 -2.31 -16.63 0.40
N PRO A 49 -3.36 -17.47 0.30
CA PRO A 49 -3.21 -18.92 0.29
C PRO A 49 -2.16 -19.38 -0.73
N GLY A 50 -1.27 -20.28 -0.31
CA GLY A 50 -0.21 -20.82 -1.15
C GLY A 50 1.06 -19.96 -1.28
N VAL A 51 1.08 -18.71 -0.79
CA VAL A 51 2.25 -17.83 -0.96
C VAL A 51 3.51 -18.38 -0.29
N GLU A 52 3.37 -19.06 0.85
CA GLU A 52 4.49 -19.69 1.58
C GLU A 52 5.20 -20.77 0.73
N ARG A 53 4.48 -21.40 -0.21
CA ARG A 53 5.05 -22.37 -1.16
C ARG A 53 5.59 -21.69 -2.42
N VAL A 54 4.91 -20.67 -2.91
CA VAL A 54 5.17 -20.05 -4.22
C VAL A 54 6.33 -19.06 -4.16
N LEU A 55 6.36 -18.19 -3.14
CA LEU A 55 7.37 -17.13 -3.04
C LEU A 55 8.82 -17.67 -3.03
N PRO A 56 9.16 -18.74 -2.29
CA PRO A 56 10.51 -19.31 -2.33
C PRO A 56 10.89 -19.84 -3.72
N LYS A 57 9.96 -20.49 -4.44
CA LYS A 57 10.22 -21.00 -5.79
C LYS A 57 10.50 -19.87 -6.78
N ILE A 58 9.73 -18.79 -6.70
CA ILE A 58 9.96 -17.60 -7.54
C ILE A 58 11.32 -17.00 -7.21
N SER A 59 11.63 -16.83 -5.92
CA SER A 59 12.89 -16.22 -5.46
C SER A 59 14.14 -17.02 -5.84
N GLN A 60 14.01 -18.33 -6.10
CA GLN A 60 15.09 -19.16 -6.63
C GLN A 60 15.32 -18.99 -8.15
N ARG A 61 14.31 -18.51 -8.88
CA ARG A 61 14.37 -18.34 -10.35
C ARG A 61 14.66 -16.90 -10.77
N ILE A 62 14.18 -15.91 -10.02
CA ILE A 62 14.32 -14.49 -10.36
C ILE A 62 14.54 -13.63 -9.10
N PRO A 63 15.41 -12.60 -9.15
CA PRO A 63 15.51 -11.62 -8.07
C PRO A 63 14.13 -11.05 -7.73
N THR A 64 13.72 -11.22 -6.48
CA THR A 64 12.38 -10.91 -6.00
C THR A 64 12.46 -9.88 -4.89
N PHE A 65 11.60 -8.87 -4.90
CA PHE A 65 11.61 -7.79 -3.91
C PHE A 65 10.18 -7.53 -3.43
N ILE A 66 10.05 -7.03 -2.19
CA ILE A 66 8.77 -6.57 -1.63
C ILE A 66 8.86 -5.07 -1.41
N ILE A 67 7.88 -4.32 -1.91
CA ILE A 67 7.79 -2.87 -1.73
C ILE A 67 6.43 -2.57 -1.07
N SER A 68 6.45 -2.14 0.19
CA SER A 68 5.24 -2.05 1.02
C SER A 68 5.14 -0.72 1.76
N THR A 69 3.94 -0.17 1.84
CA THR A 69 3.63 0.98 2.69
C THR A 69 3.71 0.65 4.19
N SER A 70 3.64 -0.63 4.57
CA SER A 70 3.57 -1.05 5.98
C SER A 70 4.86 -0.74 6.75
N TYR A 71 4.76 -0.66 8.08
CA TYR A 71 5.91 -0.38 8.93
C TYR A 71 6.90 -1.54 9.01
N LYS A 72 8.17 -1.21 9.19
CA LYS A 72 9.26 -2.18 9.37
C LYS A 72 8.97 -3.31 10.38
N PRO A 73 8.35 -3.10 11.56
CA PRO A 73 8.02 -4.22 12.47
C PRO A 73 7.10 -5.26 11.85
N TYR A 74 6.10 -4.84 11.06
CA TYR A 74 5.22 -5.76 10.33
C TYR A 74 5.98 -6.55 9.27
N LEU A 75 6.85 -5.89 8.51
CA LEU A 75 7.66 -6.56 7.49
C LEU A 75 8.73 -7.46 8.10
N SER A 76 9.21 -7.16 9.30
CA SER A 76 10.15 -8.02 10.03
C SER A 76 9.48 -9.33 10.44
N ALA A 77 8.24 -9.26 10.94
CA ALA A 77 7.42 -10.44 11.21
C ALA A 77 7.15 -11.25 9.93
N LEU A 78 6.79 -10.58 8.83
CA LEU A 78 6.55 -11.23 7.54
C LEU A 78 7.82 -11.89 6.98
N SER A 79 8.95 -11.19 7.05
CA SER A 79 10.26 -11.68 6.65
C SER A 79 10.65 -12.95 7.40
N LYS A 80 10.49 -12.98 8.73
CA LYS A 80 10.72 -14.19 9.54
C LYS A 80 9.82 -15.34 9.12
N ARG A 81 8.51 -15.08 8.95
CA ARG A 81 7.53 -16.11 8.62
C ARG A 81 7.79 -16.73 7.24
N LEU A 82 8.12 -15.91 6.25
CA LEU A 82 8.35 -16.35 4.88
C LEU A 82 9.81 -16.74 4.58
N ASN A 83 10.70 -16.60 5.57
CA ASN A 83 12.15 -16.67 5.38
C ASN A 83 12.62 -15.80 4.19
N PHE A 84 12.04 -14.60 4.07
CA PHE A 84 12.33 -13.66 2.98
C PHE A 84 13.30 -12.58 3.48
N PRO A 85 14.40 -12.29 2.79
CA PRO A 85 15.45 -11.43 3.34
C PRO A 85 14.99 -9.97 3.44
N MET A 86 15.16 -9.36 4.62
CA MET A 86 14.84 -7.95 4.86
C MET A 86 15.59 -6.98 3.92
N SER A 87 16.76 -7.38 3.41
CA SER A 87 17.50 -6.59 2.41
C SER A 87 16.78 -6.46 1.07
N GLN A 88 15.83 -7.35 0.77
CA GLN A 88 14.98 -7.30 -0.42
C GLN A 88 13.60 -6.70 -0.13
N ILE A 89 13.42 -6.04 1.02
CA ILE A 89 12.16 -5.40 1.42
C ILE A 89 12.34 -3.88 1.58
N PHE A 90 11.63 -3.11 0.77
CA PHE A 90 11.44 -1.68 0.92
C PHE A 90 10.16 -1.42 1.71
N CYS A 91 10.26 -0.73 2.84
CA CYS A 91 9.11 -0.47 3.70
C CYS A 91 9.22 0.82 4.50
N THR A 92 8.12 1.24 5.13
CA THR A 92 8.08 2.45 5.96
C THR A 92 8.95 2.25 7.19
N ALA A 93 10.10 2.92 7.19
CA ALA A 93 11.00 2.91 8.33
C ALA A 93 10.41 3.74 9.47
N VAL A 94 10.26 3.11 10.62
CA VAL A 94 9.83 3.76 11.86
C VAL A 94 10.49 3.04 13.03
N ASP A 95 10.93 3.82 14.01
CA ASP A 95 11.43 3.34 15.27
C ASP A 95 10.54 3.90 16.38
N PHE A 96 9.59 3.08 16.84
CA PHE A 96 8.67 3.47 17.90
C PHE A 96 9.39 3.70 19.24
N ASP A 97 10.57 3.12 19.45
CA ASP A 97 11.32 3.23 20.70
C ASP A 97 12.23 4.47 20.74
N LYS A 98 12.37 5.17 19.60
CA LYS A 98 13.08 6.45 19.48
C LYS A 98 12.51 7.54 20.39
N VAL A 99 11.20 7.52 20.66
CA VAL A 99 10.52 8.51 21.50
C VAL A 99 10.01 7.87 22.78
N LYS A 100 10.28 8.50 23.92
CA LYS A 100 9.62 8.19 25.19
C LYS A 100 8.67 9.33 25.54
N LEU A 101 7.37 9.07 25.49
CA LEU A 101 6.37 10.08 25.81
C LEU A 101 6.44 10.46 27.30
N GLY A 102 6.68 11.73 27.57
CA GLY A 102 6.61 12.31 28.92
C GLY A 102 5.17 12.36 29.45
N LYS A 103 4.99 12.56 30.76
CA LYS A 103 3.64 12.61 31.37
C LYS A 103 2.79 13.74 30.78
N ALA A 104 3.34 14.95 30.68
CA ALA A 104 2.65 16.11 30.12
C ALA A 104 2.23 15.88 28.65
N GLU A 105 3.12 15.29 27.86
CA GLU A 105 2.88 14.98 26.46
C GLU A 105 1.76 13.94 26.29
N LYS A 106 1.74 12.90 27.14
CA LYS A 106 0.64 11.93 27.18
C LYS A 106 -0.70 12.57 27.50
N GLU A 107 -0.74 13.48 28.48
CA GLU A 107 -1.98 14.20 28.85
C GLU A 107 -2.50 15.05 27.69
N ILE A 108 -1.62 15.70 26.93
CA ILE A 108 -1.99 16.44 25.70
C ILE A 108 -2.53 15.48 24.65
N LEU A 109 -1.80 14.42 24.30
CA LEU A 109 -2.24 13.44 23.30
C LEU A 109 -3.56 12.77 23.68
N GLN A 110 -3.82 12.50 24.97
CA GLN A 110 -5.10 11.96 25.44
C GLN A 110 -6.26 12.92 25.19
N LYS A 111 -6.08 14.21 25.50
CA LYS A 111 -7.10 15.23 25.23
C LYS A 111 -7.39 15.33 23.72
N LEU A 112 -6.34 15.38 22.91
CA LEU A 112 -6.45 15.45 21.44
C LEU A 112 -7.12 14.18 20.87
N TYR A 113 -6.77 13.00 21.39
CA TYR A 113 -7.39 11.74 20.99
C TYR A 113 -8.89 11.76 21.26
N VAL A 114 -9.29 12.15 22.47
CA VAL A 114 -10.71 12.28 22.84
C VAL A 114 -11.40 13.31 21.95
N GLU A 115 -10.79 14.46 21.72
CA GLU A 115 -11.32 15.51 20.85
C GLU A 115 -11.57 15.01 19.41
N ILE A 116 -10.58 14.35 18.79
CA ILE A 116 -10.71 13.77 17.44
C ILE A 116 -11.88 12.79 17.36
N LEU A 117 -12.09 11.97 18.39
CA LEU A 117 -13.19 11.00 18.43
C LEU A 117 -14.58 11.62 18.59
N HIS A 118 -14.69 12.87 19.05
CA HIS A 118 -15.97 13.56 19.17
C HIS A 118 -16.44 14.16 17.84
N TYR A 119 -15.55 14.31 16.86
CA TYR A 119 -15.94 14.78 15.53
C TYR A 119 -16.72 13.72 14.77
N PRO A 120 -17.69 14.13 13.92
CA PRO A 120 -18.36 13.20 13.03
C PRO A 120 -17.37 12.59 12.04
N LEU A 121 -17.75 11.44 11.47
CA LEU A 121 -16.99 10.85 10.37
C LEU A 121 -16.83 11.89 9.25
N ILE A 122 -15.59 12.11 8.82
CA ILE A 122 -15.27 13.04 7.74
C ILE A 122 -15.65 12.37 6.41
N GLU A 123 -16.71 12.87 5.77
CA GLU A 123 -17.12 12.49 4.43
C GLU A 123 -16.79 13.62 3.45
N LEU A 124 -15.86 13.36 2.53
CA LEU A 124 -15.52 14.33 1.48
C LEU A 124 -16.51 14.20 0.31
N PRO A 125 -17.05 15.31 -0.22
CA PRO A 125 -17.89 15.27 -1.42
C PRO A 125 -17.09 14.68 -2.60
N LYS A 126 -17.70 13.76 -3.36
CA LYS A 126 -17.02 13.07 -4.47
C LYS A 126 -16.48 14.01 -5.55
N GLU A 127 -17.15 15.14 -5.74
CA GLU A 127 -16.79 16.14 -6.76
C GLU A 127 -15.85 17.24 -6.22
N ALA A 128 -15.50 17.21 -4.93
CA ALA A 128 -14.64 18.22 -4.34
C ALA A 128 -13.21 18.08 -4.88
N LYS A 129 -12.68 19.18 -5.43
CA LYS A 129 -11.33 19.26 -6.02
C LYS A 129 -10.48 20.33 -5.36
N VAL A 130 -11.10 21.32 -4.73
CA VAL A 130 -10.44 22.39 -4.00
C VAL A 130 -11.11 22.60 -2.64
N PRO A 131 -10.41 23.16 -1.64
CA PRO A 131 -10.99 23.41 -0.33
C PRO A 131 -12.30 24.18 -0.42
N GLU A 132 -12.42 25.13 -1.36
CA GLU A 132 -13.59 25.97 -1.57
C GLU A 132 -14.89 25.17 -1.77
N ASP A 133 -14.80 23.95 -2.33
CA ASP A 133 -15.94 23.04 -2.57
C ASP A 133 -16.56 22.45 -1.29
N LEU A 134 -15.90 22.62 -0.14
CA LEU A 134 -16.31 22.04 1.14
C LEU A 134 -17.20 22.99 1.96
N SER A 135 -18.12 22.42 2.74
CA SER A 135 -18.97 23.20 3.65
C SER A 135 -18.14 23.91 4.74
N PRO A 136 -18.61 25.06 5.27
CA PRO A 136 -17.92 25.77 6.35
C PRO A 136 -17.67 24.89 7.59
N GLU A 137 -18.63 24.03 7.94
CA GLU A 137 -18.54 23.12 9.08
C GLU A 137 -17.42 22.11 8.89
N LEU A 138 -17.36 21.48 7.70
CA LEU A 138 -16.32 20.51 7.37
C LEU A 138 -14.94 21.19 7.33
N LYS A 139 -14.83 22.39 6.74
CA LYS A 139 -13.58 23.17 6.74
C LYS A 139 -13.07 23.43 8.15
N SER A 140 -13.95 23.87 9.07
CA SER A 140 -13.59 24.11 10.47
C SER A 140 -13.01 22.87 11.16
N ILE A 141 -13.58 21.68 10.92
CA ILE A 141 -13.06 20.41 11.44
C ILE A 141 -11.67 20.12 10.85
N LEU A 142 -11.51 20.29 9.53
CA LEU A 142 -10.25 20.01 8.83
C LEU A 142 -9.14 20.98 9.27
N ASP A 143 -9.46 22.26 9.44
CA ASP A 143 -8.54 23.28 9.95
C ASP A 143 -8.09 22.94 11.38
N ARG A 144 -9.02 22.48 12.24
CA ARG A 144 -8.67 22.01 13.57
C ARG A 144 -7.76 20.79 13.53
N PHE A 145 -8.01 19.84 12.63
CA PHE A 145 -7.12 18.69 12.49
C PHE A 145 -5.73 19.13 12.02
N GLU A 146 -5.63 20.11 11.13
CA GLU A 146 -4.33 20.66 10.73
C GLU A 146 -3.59 21.32 11.88
N GLU A 147 -4.27 22.10 12.73
CA GLU A 147 -3.69 22.64 13.96
C GLU A 147 -3.18 21.52 14.87
N ILE A 148 -4.01 20.49 15.11
CA ILE A 148 -3.66 19.34 15.96
C ILE A 148 -2.38 18.66 15.45
N PHE A 149 -2.32 18.32 14.16
CA PHE A 149 -1.20 17.54 13.63
C PHE A 149 0.03 18.39 13.31
N PHE A 150 -0.15 19.55 12.69
CA PHE A 150 0.94 20.34 12.12
C PHE A 150 1.36 21.53 12.97
N GLU A 151 0.65 21.85 14.05
CA GLU A 151 1.05 22.88 15.02
C GLU A 151 1.27 22.30 16.42
N ILE A 152 0.31 21.52 16.95
CA ILE A 152 0.43 21.00 18.31
C ILE A 152 1.37 19.79 18.34
N ILE A 153 0.99 18.68 17.69
CA ILE A 153 1.80 17.44 17.70
C ILE A 153 3.14 17.66 17.00
N TRP A 154 3.17 18.44 15.92
CA TRP A 154 4.41 18.76 15.22
C TRP A 154 5.45 19.42 16.12
N ASN A 155 5.07 20.18 17.14
CA ASN A 155 6.01 20.85 18.06
C ASN A 155 6.27 20.06 19.35
N MET A 156 5.67 18.88 19.50
CA MET A 156 5.95 17.95 20.60
C MET A 156 7.13 17.02 20.28
N ASP A 157 7.64 16.30 21.29
CA ASP A 157 8.73 15.34 21.12
C ASP A 157 8.34 14.22 20.15
N CYS A 158 7.12 13.69 20.28
CA CYS A 158 6.54 12.70 19.39
C CYS A 158 6.24 13.24 17.98
N GLY A 159 6.25 14.55 17.80
CA GLY A 159 6.19 15.19 16.49
C GLY A 159 7.31 14.74 15.56
N ILE A 160 8.41 14.18 16.08
CA ILE A 160 9.47 13.60 15.27
C ILE A 160 8.96 12.53 14.30
N PHE A 161 7.91 11.79 14.68
CA PHE A 161 7.28 10.82 13.79
C PHE A 161 6.66 11.50 12.56
N LEU A 162 6.05 12.67 12.73
CA LEU A 162 5.47 13.42 11.61
C LEU A 162 6.54 14.06 10.71
N ARG A 163 7.70 14.39 11.30
CA ARG A 163 8.81 15.06 10.61
C ARG A 163 9.71 14.10 9.84
N GLU A 164 9.94 12.90 10.37
CA GLU A 164 10.97 11.99 9.83
C GLU A 164 10.41 10.70 9.22
N VAL A 165 9.24 10.21 9.65
CA VAL A 165 8.68 9.00 9.05
C VAL A 165 8.21 9.32 7.65
N ASN A 166 8.80 8.62 6.67
CA ASN A 166 8.42 8.70 5.28
C ASN A 166 7.71 7.40 4.86
N PRO A 167 6.37 7.39 4.76
CA PRO A 167 5.64 6.23 4.26
C PRO A 167 6.10 5.86 2.84
N ILE A 168 6.32 4.57 2.57
CA ILE A 168 6.66 4.10 1.22
C ILE A 168 5.37 4.03 0.37
N GLY A 169 4.90 5.19 -0.09
CA GLY A 169 3.73 5.37 -0.94
C GLY A 169 4.08 5.36 -2.44
N GLY A 170 3.17 5.85 -3.27
CA GLY A 170 3.27 5.80 -4.74
C GLY A 170 4.64 6.15 -5.32
N GLN A 171 5.10 7.38 -5.05
CA GLN A 171 6.40 7.86 -5.53
C GLN A 171 7.57 7.05 -4.96
N GLU A 172 7.54 6.68 -3.68
CA GLU A 172 8.59 5.87 -3.06
C GLU A 172 8.63 4.46 -3.62
N LYS A 173 7.50 3.86 -4.02
CA LYS A 173 7.50 2.55 -4.67
C LYS A 173 8.17 2.62 -6.03
N ALA A 174 7.88 3.65 -6.82
CA ALA A 174 8.56 3.89 -8.09
C ALA A 174 10.06 4.16 -7.89
N GLN A 175 10.44 4.86 -6.81
CA GLN A 175 11.83 5.10 -6.45
C GLN A 175 12.55 3.81 -6.02
N ALA A 176 11.90 2.95 -5.24
CA ALA A 176 12.42 1.62 -4.88
C ALA A 176 12.68 0.77 -6.14
N LEU A 177 11.83 0.86 -7.16
CA LEU A 177 12.07 0.17 -8.44
C LEU A 177 13.30 0.71 -9.17
N LYS A 178 13.54 2.02 -9.15
CA LYS A 178 14.77 2.62 -9.70
C LYS A 178 16.01 2.15 -8.95
N GLU A 179 15.93 2.03 -7.63
CA GLU A 179 17.02 1.50 -6.80
C GLU A 179 17.30 0.03 -7.12
N ILE A 180 16.26 -0.81 -7.22
CA ILE A 180 16.38 -2.23 -7.59
C ILE A 180 16.99 -2.38 -9.00
N SER A 181 16.49 -1.65 -9.99
CA SER A 181 17.02 -1.69 -11.36
C SER A 181 18.50 -1.33 -11.40
N LYS A 182 18.91 -0.29 -10.64
CA LYS A 182 20.31 0.11 -10.51
C LYS A 182 21.14 -0.95 -9.78
N GLU A 183 20.62 -1.54 -8.70
CA GLU A 183 21.29 -2.59 -7.93
C GLU A 183 21.56 -3.83 -8.80
N LEU A 184 20.56 -4.26 -9.57
CA LEU A 184 20.66 -5.41 -10.46
C LEU A 184 21.44 -5.10 -11.76
N SER A 185 21.64 -3.82 -12.08
CA SER A 185 22.16 -3.37 -13.39
C SER A 185 21.30 -3.86 -14.57
N GLU A 186 19.99 -3.95 -14.36
CA GLU A 186 19.03 -4.45 -15.35
C GLU A 186 18.02 -3.35 -15.76
N PRO A 187 17.61 -3.27 -17.03
CA PRO A 187 16.62 -2.30 -17.49
C PRO A 187 15.21 -2.66 -16.99
N PHE A 188 14.35 -1.66 -16.84
CA PHE A 188 12.94 -1.86 -16.46
C PHE A 188 12.16 -2.77 -17.41
N SER A 189 12.57 -2.89 -18.68
CA SER A 189 11.96 -3.81 -19.65
C SER A 189 12.03 -5.27 -19.23
N TYR A 190 12.94 -5.63 -18.32
CA TYR A 190 13.05 -6.97 -17.72
C TYR A 190 12.36 -7.09 -16.36
N GLY A 191 11.75 -6.02 -15.88
CA GLY A 191 11.03 -5.99 -14.62
C GLY A 191 9.59 -6.51 -14.73
N PHE A 192 9.13 -7.11 -13.65
CA PHE A 192 7.74 -7.50 -13.44
C PHE A 192 7.27 -6.89 -12.11
N TYR A 193 6.33 -5.94 -12.17
CA TYR A 193 5.75 -5.32 -10.99
C TYR A 193 4.28 -5.73 -10.83
N CYS A 194 3.91 -6.11 -9.61
CA CYS A 194 2.55 -6.46 -9.23
C CYS A 194 2.07 -5.52 -8.12
N GLY A 195 0.92 -4.87 -8.34
CA GLY A 195 0.28 -3.98 -7.37
C GLY A 195 -1.23 -4.16 -7.33
N ASP A 196 -1.91 -3.53 -6.37
CA ASP A 196 -3.35 -3.72 -6.17
C ASP A 196 -4.12 -2.44 -5.82
N SER A 197 -3.42 -1.33 -5.59
CA SER A 197 -4.00 -0.13 -4.98
C SER A 197 -3.54 1.18 -5.62
N ILE A 198 -4.04 2.29 -5.07
CA ILE A 198 -3.60 3.64 -5.45
C ILE A 198 -2.10 3.87 -5.17
N THR A 199 -1.55 3.23 -4.12
CA THR A 199 -0.13 3.38 -3.75
C THR A 199 0.84 2.67 -4.70
N ASP A 200 0.31 1.98 -5.70
CA ASP A 200 1.06 1.24 -6.72
C ASP A 200 1.06 1.93 -8.08
N VAL A 201 0.31 3.03 -8.23
CA VAL A 201 0.04 3.68 -9.53
C VAL A 201 1.34 4.10 -10.22
N GLU A 202 2.21 4.82 -9.54
CA GLU A 202 3.46 5.34 -10.11
C GLU A 202 4.42 4.21 -10.48
N ALA A 203 4.47 3.15 -9.66
CA ALA A 203 5.28 1.96 -9.92
C ALA A 203 4.78 1.17 -11.14
N LEU A 204 3.47 0.96 -11.25
CA LEU A 204 2.82 0.31 -12.38
C LEU A 204 3.04 1.10 -13.68
N LEU A 205 2.84 2.44 -13.63
CA LEU A 205 3.03 3.31 -14.79
C LEU A 205 4.48 3.34 -15.25
N LEU A 206 5.44 3.41 -14.32
CA LEU A 206 6.86 3.40 -14.64
C LEU A 206 7.23 2.13 -15.43
N LEU A 207 6.88 0.94 -14.91
CA LEU A 207 7.20 -0.31 -15.59
C LEU A 207 6.50 -0.43 -16.95
N LYS A 208 5.24 0.00 -17.03
CA LYS A 208 4.48 0.02 -18.28
C LYS A 208 5.14 0.88 -19.35
N GLN A 209 5.56 2.10 -18.99
CA GLN A 209 6.17 3.06 -19.91
C GLN A 209 7.56 2.62 -20.37
N GLU A 210 8.32 1.97 -19.49
CA GLU A 210 9.67 1.49 -19.79
C GLU A 210 9.68 0.08 -20.42
N GLY A 211 8.52 -0.43 -20.84
CA GLY A 211 8.40 -1.67 -21.58
C GLY A 211 8.40 -2.96 -20.74
N GLY A 212 8.46 -2.86 -19.42
CA GLY A 212 8.33 -4.00 -18.50
C GLY A 212 6.89 -4.47 -18.32
N VAL A 213 6.67 -5.37 -17.37
CA VAL A 213 5.35 -5.94 -17.05
C VAL A 213 4.75 -5.22 -15.84
N SER A 214 3.54 -4.69 -16.02
CA SER A 214 2.73 -4.10 -14.95
C SER A 214 1.43 -4.90 -14.76
N LEU A 215 1.29 -5.55 -13.61
CA LEU A 215 0.15 -6.40 -13.27
C LEU A 215 -0.65 -5.81 -12.11
N SER A 216 -1.97 -5.66 -12.33
CA SER A 216 -2.94 -5.38 -11.27
C SER A 216 -3.54 -6.68 -10.74
N PHE A 217 -3.15 -7.11 -9.53
CA PHE A 217 -3.65 -8.35 -8.92
C PHE A 217 -4.78 -8.07 -7.92
N ASN A 218 -5.99 -8.58 -8.18
CA ASN A 218 -7.20 -8.29 -7.38
C ASN A 218 -7.33 -6.77 -7.09
N GLY A 219 -6.94 -5.95 -8.07
CA GLY A 219 -6.69 -4.53 -7.88
C GLY A 219 -7.97 -3.69 -7.94
N ASN A 220 -7.90 -2.50 -7.37
CA ASN A 220 -8.95 -1.49 -7.52
C ASN A 220 -8.84 -0.73 -8.86
N ARG A 221 -9.79 0.18 -9.12
CA ARG A 221 -9.80 1.01 -10.33
C ARG A 221 -8.46 1.73 -10.61
N TYR A 222 -7.79 2.23 -9.58
CA TYR A 222 -6.54 2.99 -9.73
C TYR A 222 -5.40 2.11 -10.25
N ALA A 223 -5.23 0.91 -9.65
CA ALA A 223 -4.24 -0.06 -10.11
C ALA A 223 -4.56 -0.57 -11.52
N LEU A 224 -5.83 -0.89 -11.80
CA LEU A 224 -6.28 -1.34 -13.12
C LEU A 224 -6.03 -0.29 -14.21
N ARG A 225 -6.30 1.00 -13.94
CA ARG A 225 -6.04 2.06 -14.92
C ARG A 225 -4.54 2.18 -15.27
N SER A 226 -3.68 1.87 -14.30
CA SER A 226 -2.24 2.09 -14.38
C SER A 226 -1.47 0.87 -14.93
N ALA A 227 -2.04 -0.32 -14.83
CA ALA A 227 -1.42 -1.57 -15.28
C ALA A 227 -1.61 -1.86 -16.78
N GLU A 228 -0.91 -2.87 -17.28
CA GLU A 228 -1.06 -3.45 -18.63
C GLU A 228 -1.91 -4.73 -18.57
N PHE A 229 -1.74 -5.52 -17.51
CA PHE A 229 -2.47 -6.76 -17.27
C PHE A 229 -3.25 -6.70 -15.96
N TYR A 230 -4.28 -7.53 -15.86
CA TYR A 230 -4.95 -7.83 -14.60
C TYR A 230 -4.96 -9.33 -14.34
N ALA A 231 -4.98 -9.69 -13.05
CA ALA A 231 -5.21 -11.05 -12.61
C ALA A 231 -6.21 -11.10 -11.45
N LEU A 232 -7.09 -12.10 -11.47
CA LEU A 232 -8.01 -12.40 -10.38
C LEU A 232 -7.76 -13.82 -9.86
N SER A 233 -7.44 -13.97 -8.59
CA SER A 233 -7.25 -15.28 -7.95
C SER A 233 -7.43 -15.22 -6.44
N LYS A 234 -7.88 -16.33 -5.86
CA LYS A 234 -7.93 -16.52 -4.41
C LYS A 234 -6.60 -17.00 -3.82
N GLU A 235 -5.68 -17.45 -4.66
CA GLU A 235 -4.43 -18.11 -4.25
C GLU A 235 -3.22 -17.60 -5.03
N ALA A 236 -2.02 -17.82 -4.48
CA ALA A 236 -0.76 -17.30 -5.02
C ALA A 236 -0.18 -18.11 -6.20
N TYR A 237 -0.68 -19.31 -6.51
CA TYR A 237 -0.05 -20.19 -7.50
C TYR A 237 0.03 -19.58 -8.91
N LEU A 238 -0.86 -18.65 -9.26
CA LEU A 238 -0.80 -17.94 -10.53
C LEU A 238 0.55 -17.25 -10.76
N PHE A 239 1.23 -16.81 -9.70
CA PHE A 239 2.50 -16.11 -9.84
C PHE A 239 3.61 -17.05 -10.31
N GLU A 240 3.53 -18.35 -10.00
CA GLU A 240 4.45 -19.36 -10.54
C GLU A 240 4.26 -19.47 -12.06
N ASP A 241 3.01 -19.63 -12.52
CA ASP A 241 2.66 -19.69 -13.95
C ASP A 241 3.09 -18.42 -14.71
N LEU A 242 2.76 -17.23 -14.17
CA LEU A 242 3.05 -15.97 -14.85
C LEU A 242 4.56 -15.68 -14.92
N VAL A 243 5.32 -16.02 -13.87
CA VAL A 243 6.78 -15.89 -13.89
C VAL A 243 7.38 -16.86 -14.90
N GLU A 244 6.87 -18.09 -14.99
CA GLU A 244 7.33 -19.05 -15.99
C GLU A 244 7.10 -18.56 -17.42
N LEU A 245 5.88 -18.12 -17.73
CA LEU A 245 5.55 -17.53 -19.03
C LEU A 245 6.43 -16.31 -19.35
N PHE A 246 6.70 -15.47 -18.35
CA PHE A 246 7.58 -14.32 -18.51
C PHE A 246 9.03 -14.73 -18.80
N LEU A 247 9.55 -15.77 -18.14
CA LEU A 247 10.90 -16.28 -18.40
C LEU A 247 11.02 -16.97 -19.77
N GLU A 248 9.94 -17.57 -20.27
CA GLU A 248 9.93 -18.25 -21.58
C GLU A 248 9.95 -17.30 -22.78
N GLY A 249 9.23 -16.18 -22.71
CA GLY A 249 9.04 -15.29 -23.86
C GLY A 249 8.76 -13.84 -23.51
N GLY A 250 9.16 -13.42 -22.32
CA GLY A 250 9.02 -12.05 -21.85
C GLY A 250 7.57 -11.57 -21.84
N LYS A 251 7.41 -10.27 -22.06
CA LYS A 251 6.09 -9.63 -22.10
C LYS A 251 5.23 -10.11 -23.26
N ASP A 252 5.84 -10.47 -24.39
CA ASP A 252 5.10 -10.95 -25.57
C ASP A 252 4.38 -12.26 -25.31
N ARG A 253 4.98 -13.16 -24.51
CA ARG A 253 4.32 -14.38 -24.07
C ARG A 253 3.06 -14.07 -23.25
N LEU A 254 3.15 -13.12 -22.32
CA LEU A 254 2.01 -12.66 -21.51
C LEU A 254 0.93 -11.96 -22.35
N ASN A 255 1.33 -11.18 -23.37
CA ASN A 255 0.40 -10.51 -24.28
C ASN A 255 -0.55 -11.47 -25.01
N THR A 256 -0.09 -12.68 -25.30
CA THR A 256 -0.89 -13.72 -25.97
C THR A 256 -1.60 -14.67 -25.00
N TYR A 257 -1.22 -14.65 -23.71
CA TYR A 257 -1.78 -15.55 -22.70
C TYR A 257 -3.11 -15.03 -22.16
N ARG A 258 -4.11 -15.90 -22.11
CA ARG A 258 -5.43 -15.63 -21.51
C ARG A 258 -5.83 -16.82 -20.66
N LYS A 259 -6.46 -16.54 -19.52
CA LYS A 259 -7.02 -17.56 -18.64
C LYS A 259 -8.29 -17.05 -17.99
N THR A 260 -9.23 -17.94 -17.74
CA THR A 260 -10.51 -17.66 -17.08
C THR A 260 -10.54 -18.24 -15.66
N LEU A 261 -11.39 -17.68 -14.79
CA LEU A 261 -11.54 -18.17 -13.41
C LEU A 261 -11.88 -19.68 -13.32
N GLU A 262 -12.54 -20.25 -14.33
CA GLU A 262 -12.88 -21.67 -14.39
C GLU A 262 -11.64 -22.58 -14.46
N GLU A 263 -10.54 -22.05 -15.00
CA GLU A 263 -9.25 -22.71 -15.10
C GLU A 263 -8.36 -22.47 -13.87
N GLY A 264 -8.91 -21.80 -12.84
CA GLY A 264 -8.30 -21.57 -11.53
C GLY A 264 -8.08 -20.09 -11.19
N TYR A 265 -7.62 -19.29 -12.16
CA TYR A 265 -7.48 -17.84 -12.03
C TYR A 265 -7.74 -17.17 -13.37
N GLU A 266 -8.10 -15.89 -13.33
CA GLU A 266 -8.26 -15.10 -14.54
C GLU A 266 -7.03 -14.24 -14.78
N PHE A 267 -6.60 -14.18 -16.04
CA PHE A 267 -5.51 -13.32 -16.49
C PHE A 267 -5.80 -12.83 -17.91
N SER A 268 -5.67 -11.53 -18.11
CA SER A 268 -5.77 -10.91 -19.43
C SER A 268 -5.13 -9.51 -19.42
N SER A 269 -4.83 -9.00 -20.62
CA SER A 269 -4.57 -7.57 -20.83
C SER A 269 -5.78 -6.73 -20.45
N ILE A 270 -5.52 -5.53 -19.95
CA ILE A 270 -6.57 -4.55 -19.61
C ILE A 270 -7.13 -3.96 -20.91
N PRO A 271 -8.47 -3.93 -21.07
CA PRO A 271 -9.11 -3.44 -22.29
C PRO A 271 -8.92 -1.94 -22.46
N THR A 272 -8.89 -1.50 -23.71
CA THR A 272 -8.83 -0.07 -24.08
C THR A 272 -10.21 0.59 -24.13
N SER A 273 -11.29 -0.20 -24.30
CA SER A 273 -12.68 0.25 -24.26
C SER A 273 -13.09 0.62 -22.83
N GLU A 274 -13.69 1.80 -22.65
CA GLU A 274 -14.17 2.26 -21.34
C GLU A 274 -15.31 1.39 -20.79
N ASP A 275 -16.16 0.84 -21.66
CA ASP A 275 -17.26 -0.05 -21.24
C ASP A 275 -16.72 -1.35 -20.67
N ASP A 276 -15.74 -1.96 -21.35
CA ASP A 276 -15.15 -3.21 -20.89
C ASP A 276 -14.22 -3.00 -19.70
N PHE A 277 -13.51 -1.86 -19.65
CA PHE A 277 -12.74 -1.45 -18.49
C PHE A 277 -13.66 -1.31 -17.26
N SER A 278 -14.82 -0.66 -17.40
CA SER A 278 -15.77 -0.50 -16.30
C SER A 278 -16.28 -1.84 -15.77
N LYS A 279 -16.57 -2.81 -16.65
CA LYS A 279 -16.95 -4.19 -16.25
C LYS A 279 -15.84 -4.89 -15.47
N ILE A 280 -14.58 -4.75 -15.90
CA ILE A 280 -13.44 -5.36 -15.21
C ILE A 280 -13.20 -4.70 -13.85
N VAL A 281 -13.36 -3.38 -13.75
CA VAL A 281 -13.26 -2.68 -12.47
C VAL A 281 -14.30 -3.21 -11.49
N GLU A 282 -15.57 -3.28 -11.89
CA GLU A 282 -16.64 -3.81 -11.04
C GLU A 282 -16.34 -5.25 -10.61
N LYS A 283 -15.95 -6.10 -11.56
CA LYS A 283 -15.59 -7.50 -11.30
C LYS A 283 -14.42 -7.64 -10.32
N SER A 284 -13.33 -6.90 -10.55
CA SER A 284 -12.12 -6.96 -9.74
C SER A 284 -12.35 -6.43 -8.33
N GLU A 285 -13.07 -5.32 -8.17
CA GLU A 285 -13.38 -4.76 -6.85
C GLU A 285 -14.33 -5.67 -6.05
N ASN A 286 -15.30 -6.28 -6.71
CA ASN A 286 -16.17 -7.29 -6.08
C ASN A 286 -15.38 -8.55 -5.69
N PHE A 287 -14.47 -9.02 -6.55
CA PHE A 287 -13.62 -10.17 -6.25
C PHE A 287 -12.66 -9.89 -5.08
N ARG A 288 -12.02 -8.71 -5.06
CA ARG A 288 -11.18 -8.22 -3.97
C ARG A 288 -11.91 -8.21 -2.63
N LYS A 289 -13.16 -7.69 -2.60
CA LYS A 289 -13.99 -7.69 -1.39
C LYS A 289 -14.28 -9.10 -0.89
N LYS A 290 -14.60 -10.03 -1.79
CA LYS A 290 -14.82 -11.44 -1.45
C LYS A 290 -13.56 -12.08 -0.87
N VAL A 291 -12.42 -11.98 -1.54
CA VAL A 291 -11.16 -12.58 -1.07
C VAL A 291 -10.72 -12.00 0.27
N ARG A 292 -10.70 -10.67 0.41
CA ARG A 292 -10.30 -10.04 1.69
C ARG A 292 -11.31 -10.32 2.80
N GLY A 293 -12.60 -10.33 2.49
CA GLY A 293 -13.67 -10.67 3.44
C GLY A 293 -13.61 -12.13 3.89
N GLU A 294 -13.38 -13.08 2.99
CA GLU A 294 -13.19 -14.50 3.30
C GLU A 294 -11.95 -14.70 4.19
N LEU A 295 -10.83 -14.05 3.87
CA LEU A 295 -9.60 -14.11 4.67
C LEU A 295 -9.79 -13.56 6.09
N ILE A 296 -10.57 -12.49 6.25
CA ILE A 296 -10.91 -11.93 7.56
C ILE A 296 -11.94 -12.82 8.29
N GLY A 297 -12.93 -13.36 7.57
CA GLY A 297 -14.01 -14.19 8.12
C GLY A 297 -13.58 -15.58 8.56
N ALA A 298 -12.50 -16.14 7.98
CA ALA A 298 -11.90 -17.42 8.41
C ALA A 298 -11.24 -17.38 9.80
N LEU A 299 -11.22 -16.21 10.45
CA LEU A 299 -10.74 -16.02 11.82
C LEU A 299 -11.84 -16.23 12.89
N GLY A 300 -13.03 -16.71 12.51
CA GLY A 300 -14.16 -17.01 13.40
C GLY A 300 -14.75 -18.40 13.16
#